data_AF-A0A9P0QPX7-F1
#
_entry.id   AF-A0A9P0QPX7-F1
#
_cell.length_a   1.000
_cell.length_b   1.000
_cell.length_c   1.000
_cell.angle_alpha   90.00
_cell.angle_beta   90.00
_cell.angle_gamma   90.00
#
_symmetry.space_group_name_H-M   'P 1'
#
loop_
_entity.id
_entity.type
_entity.pdbx_description
1 polymer ?
#
loop_
_entity_poly.entity_id
_entity_poly.type
_entity_poly.pdbx_seq_one_letter_code
_entity_poly.pdbx_strand_id
1 'polypeptide(L)'
;MSSPESSTERTEIVKINDYEEKSTEPIIPHERQIVDAVILIWKKDPSTESLGITKLHALIKSEYPNWSVSEKRVKTLLKKFGLLSSASQEKFTYANEIKSIYTPDIELPPKVHIVLTSKRGKGLYAKTKISKGEVIFEESQLFNVPPLSKLKLIQSGKACAYCGKLLQQNSSHAGISVLKGLDCNICSELWCSQSCKRADSELHNVLKHNVFNPNARGSSNKKKQIDANAFLELQEYAEKEQWNALYAVAIVYASILNDKTGVKGKQFRAMARVSQATRYKAINSSAGSFDTFNGGALFVQEQQEVLWNEGYNKFVKVFPISAENGDMSFDEFMYMMGTYNINNLDSCIYLTQSHLNHNCNPNTSVETSLTNRVDGLKVIAAREIRSGEELTTTYVNPAHTVQQRQRELRVNWGFICGCQKCKDDLQIQQRRKSSSGASKDKASIRDMLANAKEEVGDGIDLEIPTDYNGERRKSVRFDEKVIAVSK
;
A
#
# COMPACT_ATOMS: atom_id res chain seq x y z
N MET A 1 7.64 -13.22 -79.45
CA MET A 1 8.39 -12.23 -78.65
C MET A 1 7.75 -12.22 -77.29
N SER A 2 8.54 -12.65 -76.31
CA SER A 2 8.10 -13.22 -75.05
C SER A 2 7.79 -12.14 -73.99
N SER A 3 6.82 -12.46 -73.17
CA SER A 3 6.20 -11.71 -72.07
C SER A 3 7.18 -11.02 -71.10
N PRO A 4 6.84 -9.84 -70.55
CA PRO A 4 7.48 -9.31 -69.36
C PRO A 4 6.92 -10.00 -68.10
N GLU A 5 7.84 -10.39 -67.22
CA GLU A 5 7.61 -11.06 -65.95
C GLU A 5 6.80 -10.19 -64.98
N SER A 6 5.67 -10.72 -64.52
CA SER A 6 4.92 -10.22 -63.38
C SER A 6 5.54 -10.82 -62.11
N SER A 7 6.37 -10.03 -61.42
CA SER A 7 6.92 -10.38 -60.11
C SER A 7 5.80 -10.39 -59.07
N THR A 8 5.23 -11.55 -58.83
CA THR A 8 4.30 -11.80 -57.73
C THR A 8 5.10 -11.95 -56.43
N GLU A 9 5.35 -10.84 -55.75
CA GLU A 9 5.84 -10.88 -54.36
C GLU A 9 4.81 -11.61 -53.49
N ARG A 10 5.15 -12.84 -53.08
CA ARG A 10 4.40 -13.61 -52.09
C ARG A 10 4.50 -12.91 -50.75
N THR A 11 3.42 -12.28 -50.32
CA THR A 11 3.27 -11.84 -48.94
C THR A 11 3.05 -13.07 -48.06
N GLU A 12 4.08 -13.54 -47.37
CA GLU A 12 3.92 -14.54 -46.31
C GLU A 12 3.40 -13.86 -45.05
N ILE A 13 2.15 -14.14 -44.69
CA ILE A 13 1.58 -13.76 -43.40
C ILE A 13 2.13 -14.72 -42.35
N VAL A 14 3.24 -14.34 -41.72
CA VAL A 14 3.73 -15.03 -40.52
C VAL A 14 2.80 -14.66 -39.36
N LYS A 15 2.04 -15.63 -38.85
CA LYS A 15 1.23 -15.46 -37.64
C LYS A 15 2.16 -15.36 -36.43
N ILE A 16 2.44 -14.14 -35.98
CA ILE A 16 3.08 -13.87 -34.68
C ILE A 16 1.98 -13.89 -33.62
N ASN A 17 1.44 -15.07 -33.36
CA ASN A 17 0.60 -15.29 -32.18
C ASN A 17 0.93 -16.68 -31.66
N ASP A 18 1.63 -16.73 -30.52
CA ASP A 18 1.70 -17.89 -29.63
C ASP A 18 0.32 -18.13 -28.99
N TYR A 19 -0.72 -18.23 -29.82
CA TYR A 19 -2.05 -18.61 -29.39
C TYR A 19 -2.12 -20.14 -29.44
N GLU A 20 -1.66 -20.78 -28.36
CA GLU A 20 -2.01 -22.16 -28.12
C GLU A 20 -3.54 -22.27 -28.08
N GLU A 21 -4.12 -23.13 -28.93
CA GLU A 21 -5.53 -23.47 -28.83
C GLU A 21 -5.79 -23.99 -27.41
N LYS A 22 -6.60 -23.26 -26.64
CA LYS A 22 -6.99 -23.69 -25.30
C LYS A 22 -7.72 -25.02 -25.42
N SER A 23 -7.03 -26.10 -25.04
CA SER A 23 -7.58 -27.45 -24.97
C SER A 23 -8.99 -27.44 -24.37
N THR A 24 -9.94 -28.04 -25.08
CA THR A 24 -11.34 -28.19 -24.66
C THR A 24 -11.52 -29.30 -23.62
N GLU A 25 -10.44 -29.97 -23.23
CA GLU A 25 -10.50 -31.06 -22.28
C GLU A 25 -10.87 -30.58 -20.87
N PRO A 26 -11.63 -31.37 -20.10
CA PRO A 26 -11.99 -31.04 -18.73
C PRO A 26 -10.75 -31.01 -17.83
N ILE A 27 -10.36 -29.83 -17.34
CA ILE A 27 -9.27 -29.66 -16.39
C ILE A 27 -9.84 -29.77 -14.98
N ILE A 28 -9.27 -30.62 -14.13
CA ILE A 28 -9.55 -30.59 -12.69
C ILE A 28 -8.55 -29.62 -12.05
N PRO A 29 -8.94 -28.36 -11.75
CA PRO A 29 -8.00 -27.40 -11.21
C PRO A 29 -7.51 -27.81 -9.82
N HIS A 30 -6.26 -27.50 -9.53
CA HIS A 30 -5.67 -27.63 -8.20
C HIS A 30 -6.39 -26.67 -7.22
N GLU A 31 -6.35 -26.99 -5.92
CA GLU A 31 -6.98 -26.16 -4.88
C GLU A 31 -6.57 -24.69 -4.97
N ARG A 32 -5.27 -24.44 -5.20
CA ARG A 32 -4.69 -23.11 -5.37
C ARG A 32 -5.28 -22.35 -6.56
N GLN A 33 -5.45 -23.01 -7.70
CA GLN A 33 -5.99 -22.38 -8.91
C GLN A 33 -7.45 -21.92 -8.71
N ILE A 34 -8.26 -22.71 -7.99
CA ILE A 34 -9.65 -22.34 -7.67
C ILE A 34 -9.69 -21.10 -6.77
N VAL A 35 -8.83 -21.06 -5.74
CA VAL A 35 -8.74 -19.93 -4.81
C VAL A 35 -8.25 -18.67 -5.54
N ASP A 36 -7.17 -18.79 -6.32
CA ASP A 36 -6.60 -17.68 -7.09
C ASP A 36 -7.62 -17.15 -8.12
N ALA A 37 -8.41 -18.01 -8.77
CA ALA A 37 -9.48 -17.61 -9.68
C ALA A 37 -10.57 -16.79 -8.98
N VAL A 38 -11.03 -17.23 -7.81
CA VAL A 38 -12.00 -16.46 -6.99
C VAL A 38 -11.42 -15.11 -6.60
N ILE A 39 -10.15 -15.08 -6.18
CA ILE A 39 -9.44 -13.86 -5.83
C ILE A 39 -9.37 -12.93 -7.05
N LEU A 40 -9.04 -13.44 -8.24
CA LEU A 40 -8.99 -12.64 -9.47
C LEU A 40 -10.35 -12.02 -9.84
N ILE A 41 -11.45 -12.75 -9.65
CA ILE A 41 -12.81 -12.24 -9.87
C ILE A 41 -13.09 -11.06 -8.94
N TRP A 42 -12.81 -11.20 -7.64
CA TRP A 42 -12.96 -10.13 -6.66
C TRP A 42 -12.00 -8.94 -6.92
N LYS A 43 -10.83 -9.20 -7.50
CA LYS A 43 -9.85 -8.17 -7.95
C LYS A 43 -10.44 -7.31 -9.06
N LYS A 44 -11.07 -7.96 -10.04
CA LYS A 44 -11.71 -7.30 -11.18
C LYS A 44 -12.97 -6.54 -10.75
N ASP A 45 -13.76 -7.11 -9.85
CA ASP A 45 -14.99 -6.50 -9.32
C ASP A 45 -15.16 -6.79 -7.82
N PRO A 46 -14.77 -5.86 -6.93
CA PRO A 46 -14.90 -6.03 -5.48
C PRO A 46 -16.32 -6.22 -4.97
N SER A 47 -17.35 -5.82 -5.74
CA SER A 47 -18.74 -6.03 -5.33
C SER A 47 -19.11 -7.53 -5.26
N THR A 48 -18.37 -8.36 -6.01
CA THR A 48 -18.59 -9.80 -6.10
C THR A 48 -18.17 -10.57 -4.84
N GLU A 49 -17.41 -9.96 -3.92
CA GLU A 49 -17.06 -10.54 -2.60
C GLU A 49 -18.31 -10.78 -1.73
N SER A 50 -19.38 -10.02 -1.98
CA SER A 50 -20.65 -10.14 -1.27
C SER A 50 -21.60 -11.20 -1.84
N LEU A 51 -21.24 -11.85 -2.95
CA LEU A 51 -22.08 -12.83 -3.62
C LEU A 51 -22.14 -14.15 -2.84
N GLY A 52 -23.30 -14.81 -2.91
CA GLY A 52 -23.44 -16.18 -2.46
C GLY A 52 -22.61 -17.13 -3.34
N ILE A 53 -22.22 -18.28 -2.77
CA ILE A 53 -21.36 -19.28 -3.41
C ILE A 53 -21.87 -19.68 -4.80
N THR A 54 -23.18 -19.82 -4.98
CA THR A 54 -23.79 -20.18 -6.26
C THR A 54 -23.47 -19.17 -7.37
N LYS A 55 -23.59 -17.87 -7.09
CA LYS A 55 -23.28 -16.81 -8.06
C LYS A 55 -21.77 -16.72 -8.32
N LEU A 56 -20.96 -16.90 -7.28
CA LEU A 56 -19.51 -16.90 -7.40
C LEU A 56 -19.01 -18.08 -8.24
N HIS A 57 -19.60 -19.27 -8.05
CA HIS A 57 -19.31 -20.46 -8.84
C HIS A 57 -19.68 -20.27 -10.32
N ALA A 58 -20.81 -19.62 -10.60
CA ALA A 58 -21.20 -19.27 -11.97
C ALA A 58 -20.18 -18.34 -12.64
N LEU A 59 -19.62 -17.37 -11.92
CA LEU A 59 -18.56 -16.49 -12.44
C LEU A 59 -17.28 -17.27 -12.74
N ILE A 60 -16.87 -18.21 -11.87
CA ILE A 60 -15.72 -19.08 -12.12
C ILE A 60 -15.94 -19.90 -13.39
N LYS A 61 -17.13 -20.49 -13.57
CA LYS A 61 -17.48 -21.26 -14.76
C LYS A 61 -17.53 -20.41 -16.04
N SER A 62 -17.87 -19.13 -15.92
CA SER A 62 -17.84 -18.19 -17.05
C SER A 62 -16.42 -17.82 -17.47
N GLU A 63 -15.50 -17.63 -16.51
CA GLU A 63 -14.10 -17.25 -16.78
C GLU A 63 -13.23 -18.47 -17.13
N TYR A 64 -13.56 -19.64 -16.59
CA TYR A 64 -12.85 -20.91 -16.79
C TYR A 64 -13.82 -22.04 -17.21
N PRO A 65 -14.31 -22.04 -18.47
CA PRO A 65 -15.35 -22.97 -18.93
C PRO A 65 -14.94 -24.45 -18.81
N ASN A 66 -13.65 -24.71 -19.03
CA ASN A 66 -13.03 -26.03 -19.14
C ASN A 66 -12.78 -26.65 -17.75
N TRP A 67 -12.98 -25.90 -16.65
CA TRP A 67 -12.70 -26.37 -15.30
C TRP A 67 -13.81 -27.25 -14.75
N SER A 68 -13.47 -28.45 -14.32
CA SER A 68 -14.34 -29.33 -13.54
C SER A 68 -14.24 -28.99 -12.05
N VAL A 69 -15.05 -28.02 -11.62
CA VAL A 69 -15.15 -27.57 -10.22
C VAL A 69 -16.62 -27.48 -9.80
N SER A 70 -16.95 -28.06 -8.64
CA SER A 70 -18.30 -28.03 -8.06
C SER A 70 -18.48 -26.88 -7.07
N GLU A 71 -19.72 -26.43 -6.90
CA GLU A 71 -20.08 -25.40 -5.92
C GLU A 71 -19.64 -25.79 -4.49
N LYS A 72 -19.83 -27.06 -4.11
CA LYS A 72 -19.38 -27.61 -2.82
C LYS A 72 -17.87 -27.53 -2.65
N ARG A 73 -17.09 -27.80 -3.72
CA ARG A 73 -15.63 -27.70 -3.70
C ARG A 73 -15.19 -26.26 -3.51
N VAL A 74 -15.79 -25.31 -4.24
CA VAL A 74 -15.55 -23.87 -4.03
C VAL A 74 -15.86 -23.49 -2.59
N LYS A 75 -17.05 -23.80 -2.07
CA LYS A 75 -17.44 -23.50 -0.69
C LYS A 75 -16.47 -24.09 0.35
N THR A 76 -16.04 -25.33 0.16
CA THR A 76 -15.15 -26.02 1.09
C THR A 76 -13.77 -25.38 1.11
N LEU A 77 -13.22 -25.06 -0.07
CA LEU A 77 -11.94 -24.35 -0.18
C LEU A 77 -12.05 -22.94 0.40
N LEU A 78 -13.11 -22.19 0.07
CA LEU A 78 -13.30 -20.86 0.64
C LEU A 78 -13.49 -20.92 2.17
N LYS A 79 -14.12 -21.96 2.72
CA LYS A 79 -14.20 -22.17 4.17
C LYS A 79 -12.84 -22.51 4.78
N LYS A 80 -12.14 -23.48 4.18
CA LYS A 80 -10.80 -23.97 4.58
C LYS A 80 -9.81 -22.82 4.67
N PHE A 81 -9.93 -21.86 3.76
CA PHE A 81 -9.05 -20.72 3.62
C PHE A 81 -9.60 -19.41 4.20
N GLY A 82 -10.68 -19.47 5.01
CA GLY A 82 -11.24 -18.29 5.68
C GLY A 82 -11.80 -17.22 4.73
N LEU A 83 -12.05 -17.57 3.46
CA LEU A 83 -12.58 -16.73 2.38
C LEU A 83 -14.11 -16.54 2.41
N LEU A 84 -14.80 -17.35 3.21
CA LEU A 84 -16.23 -17.17 3.46
C LEU A 84 -16.45 -16.17 4.59
N SER A 85 -17.27 -15.15 4.34
CA SER A 85 -17.88 -14.36 5.41
C SER A 85 -18.89 -15.23 6.18
N SER A 86 -18.39 -16.12 7.05
CA SER A 86 -19.25 -16.76 8.06
C SER A 86 -19.42 -15.80 9.24
N ALA A 87 -20.65 -15.62 9.71
CA ALA A 87 -20.95 -14.82 10.90
C ALA A 87 -20.41 -15.43 12.20
N SER A 88 -19.82 -16.63 12.16
CA SER A 88 -19.46 -17.46 13.31
C SER A 88 -17.96 -17.63 13.53
N GLN A 89 -17.09 -17.07 12.68
CA GLN A 89 -15.65 -17.02 12.95
C GLN A 89 -15.28 -15.59 13.33
N GLU A 90 -14.82 -15.39 14.57
CA GLU A 90 -14.25 -14.12 14.99
C GLU A 90 -13.09 -13.78 14.04
N LYS A 91 -13.20 -12.63 13.37
CA LYS A 91 -12.15 -12.17 12.46
C LYS A 91 -10.92 -11.85 13.30
N PHE A 92 -9.79 -12.50 13.02
CA PHE A 92 -8.53 -12.22 13.74
C PHE A 92 -8.17 -10.72 13.67
N THR A 93 -7.99 -10.14 14.85
CA THR A 93 -7.51 -8.79 15.13
C THR A 93 -6.29 -8.91 16.03
N TYR A 94 -5.41 -7.92 15.99
CA TYR A 94 -4.19 -7.88 16.81
C TYR A 94 -4.00 -6.55 17.53
N ALA A 95 -5.05 -5.71 17.59
CA ALA A 95 -4.99 -4.43 18.28
C ALA A 95 -4.61 -4.55 19.76
N ASN A 96 -4.97 -5.66 20.40
CA ASN A 96 -4.59 -6.02 21.76
C ASN A 96 -3.09 -6.38 21.91
N GLU A 97 -2.42 -6.78 20.83
CA GLU A 97 -0.97 -7.04 20.82
C GLU A 97 -0.15 -5.77 20.54
N ILE A 98 -0.79 -4.67 20.13
CA ILE A 98 -0.13 -3.38 19.92
C ILE A 98 0.21 -2.77 21.28
N LYS A 99 1.51 -2.61 21.53
CA LYS A 99 2.04 -1.92 22.70
C LYS A 99 2.34 -0.48 22.35
N SER A 100 2.06 0.43 23.26
CA SER A 100 2.50 1.82 23.15
C SER A 100 2.63 2.42 24.54
N ILE A 101 3.70 3.18 24.76
CA ILE A 101 3.99 3.83 26.04
C ILE A 101 4.01 5.34 25.86
N TYR A 102 4.10 6.07 26.97
CA TYR A 102 4.25 7.53 26.93
C TYR A 102 5.47 7.91 26.10
N THR A 103 5.31 8.88 25.21
CA THR A 103 6.36 9.32 24.30
C THR A 103 7.33 10.24 25.05
N PRO A 104 8.59 9.84 25.28
CA PRO A 104 9.53 10.65 26.04
C PRO A 104 9.95 11.90 25.27
N ASP A 105 10.18 12.98 26.01
CA ASP A 105 10.73 14.24 25.49
C ASP A 105 9.94 14.81 24.30
N ILE A 106 8.62 14.54 24.25
CA ILE A 106 7.75 15.06 23.21
C ILE A 106 7.32 16.50 23.54
N GLU A 107 7.59 17.42 22.63
CA GLU A 107 7.05 18.78 22.67
C GLU A 107 5.79 18.85 21.81
N LEU A 108 4.64 19.02 22.46
CA LEU A 108 3.36 19.04 21.78
C LEU A 108 2.96 20.46 21.35
N PRO A 109 2.33 20.62 20.18
CA PRO A 109 1.76 21.89 19.76
C PRO A 109 0.76 22.46 20.78
N PRO A 110 0.62 23.80 20.86
CA PRO A 110 -0.09 24.46 21.96
C PRO A 110 -1.57 24.07 22.06
N LYS A 111 -2.21 23.73 20.93
CA LYS A 111 -3.64 23.41 20.84
C LYS A 111 -3.97 21.94 21.10
N VAL A 112 -2.97 21.09 21.31
CA VAL A 112 -3.19 19.64 21.43
C VAL A 112 -2.52 19.04 22.66
N HIS A 113 -3.04 17.91 23.12
CA HIS A 113 -2.42 17.04 24.12
C HIS A 113 -2.66 15.58 23.76
N ILE A 114 -1.85 14.68 24.32
CA ILE A 114 -2.03 13.24 24.19
C ILE A 114 -2.88 12.75 25.37
N VAL A 115 -3.87 11.91 25.09
CA VAL A 115 -4.64 11.18 26.09
C VAL A 115 -4.49 9.68 25.84
N LEU A 116 -4.22 8.91 26.90
CA LEU A 116 -4.21 7.46 26.84
C LEU A 116 -5.61 6.93 27.13
N THR A 117 -6.17 6.17 26.20
CA THR A 117 -7.48 5.55 26.33
C THR A 117 -7.35 4.03 26.46
N SER A 118 -8.23 3.41 27.23
CA SER A 118 -8.24 1.94 27.41
C SER A 118 -8.58 1.17 26.13
N LYS A 119 -9.33 1.78 25.20
CA LYS A 119 -9.83 1.12 23.98
C LYS A 119 -9.03 1.44 22.72
N ARG A 120 -8.42 2.62 22.63
CA ARG A 120 -7.78 3.11 21.39
C ARG A 120 -6.29 3.43 21.58
N GLY A 121 -5.74 3.12 22.74
CA GLY A 121 -4.37 3.52 23.08
C GLY A 121 -4.24 5.04 23.15
N LYS A 122 -3.10 5.57 22.70
CA LYS A 122 -2.85 7.01 22.69
C LYS A 122 -3.67 7.68 21.58
N GLY A 123 -4.26 8.82 21.88
CA GLY A 123 -4.93 9.69 20.92
C GLY A 123 -4.54 11.15 21.12
N LEU A 124 -4.62 11.94 20.07
CA LEU A 124 -4.40 13.39 20.13
C LEU A 124 -5.74 14.10 20.34
N TYR A 125 -5.83 15.04 21.28
CA TYR A 125 -7.06 15.73 21.66
C TYR A 125 -6.89 17.24 21.64
N ALA A 126 -7.92 17.95 21.20
CA ALA A 126 -7.94 19.41 21.17
C ALA A 126 -8.03 19.97 22.60
N LYS A 127 -7.13 20.90 22.96
CA LYS A 127 -7.20 21.65 24.24
C LYS A 127 -8.23 22.77 24.16
N THR A 128 -8.35 23.39 23.00
CA THR A 128 -9.27 24.52 22.75
C THR A 128 -10.20 24.20 21.59
N LYS A 129 -11.19 25.06 21.36
CA LYS A 129 -11.94 25.04 20.10
C LYS A 129 -10.97 25.35 18.94
N ILE A 130 -11.16 24.69 17.80
CA ILE A 130 -10.39 24.89 16.56
C ILE A 130 -11.37 25.07 15.41
N SER A 131 -11.17 26.10 14.61
CA SER A 131 -12.06 26.43 13.49
C SER A 131 -11.77 25.62 12.24
N LYS A 132 -12.78 25.41 11.40
CA LYS A 132 -12.60 24.72 10.10
C LYS A 132 -11.55 25.46 9.25
N GLY A 133 -10.62 24.72 8.65
CA GLY A 133 -9.56 25.25 7.79
C GLY A 133 -8.34 25.77 8.56
N GLU A 134 -8.37 25.77 9.89
CA GLU A 134 -7.26 26.21 10.72
C GLU A 134 -6.13 25.17 10.73
N VAL A 135 -4.89 25.62 10.57
CA VAL A 135 -3.69 24.78 10.78
C VAL A 135 -3.53 24.52 12.28
N ILE A 136 -3.69 23.27 12.68
CA ILE A 136 -3.56 22.82 14.07
C ILE A 136 -2.07 22.80 14.46
N PHE A 137 -1.24 22.20 13.61
CA PHE A 137 0.21 22.17 13.75
C PHE A 137 0.91 21.81 12.45
N GLU A 138 2.19 22.16 12.37
CA GLU A 138 3.14 21.71 11.35
C GLU A 138 4.21 20.86 12.03
N GLU A 139 4.72 19.85 11.32
CA GLU A 139 5.69 18.91 11.90
C GLU A 139 6.68 18.42 10.84
N SER A 140 7.98 18.49 11.15
CA SER A 140 9.04 17.86 10.36
C SER A 140 9.19 16.37 10.69
N GLN A 141 9.76 15.59 9.77
CA GLN A 141 9.94 14.15 9.98
C GLN A 141 10.87 13.86 11.16
N LEU A 142 10.49 12.88 11.98
CA LEU A 142 11.43 12.22 12.91
C LEU A 142 12.44 11.36 12.13
N PHE A 143 11.90 10.60 11.15
CA PHE A 143 12.67 9.79 10.21
C PHE A 143 12.11 9.98 8.80
N ASN A 144 13.01 10.23 7.84
CA ASN A 144 12.67 10.29 6.42
C ASN A 144 13.34 9.12 5.71
N VAL A 145 12.56 8.33 4.98
CA VAL A 145 13.06 7.23 4.15
C VAL A 145 12.79 7.60 2.68
N PRO A 146 13.84 7.74 1.84
CA PRO A 146 13.66 7.93 0.41
C PRO A 146 12.84 6.77 -0.18
N PRO A 147 11.95 7.00 -1.16
CA PRO A 147 11.18 5.91 -1.75
C PRO A 147 12.09 4.86 -2.43
N LEU A 148 11.97 3.59 -2.05
CA LEU A 148 12.77 2.49 -2.61
C LEU A 148 12.61 2.36 -4.12
N SER A 149 11.39 2.60 -4.64
CA SER A 149 11.09 2.59 -6.08
C SER A 149 11.89 3.62 -6.89
N LYS A 150 12.52 4.59 -6.23
CA LYS A 150 13.35 5.62 -6.87
C LYS A 150 14.85 5.39 -6.65
N LEU A 151 15.24 4.26 -6.05
CA LEU A 151 16.63 4.00 -5.67
C LEU A 151 17.62 4.17 -6.82
N LYS A 152 17.37 3.54 -7.98
CA LYS A 152 18.23 3.68 -9.17
C LYS A 152 18.34 5.12 -9.68
N LEU A 153 17.26 5.89 -9.56
CA LEU A 153 17.27 7.31 -9.92
C LEU A 153 18.10 8.12 -8.93
N ILE A 154 18.05 7.78 -7.65
CA ILE A 154 18.89 8.41 -6.61
C ILE A 154 20.37 8.11 -6.89
N GLN A 155 20.73 6.84 -7.07
CA GLN A 155 22.10 6.40 -7.31
C GLN A 155 22.70 7.00 -8.59
N SER A 156 21.88 7.21 -9.63
CA SER A 156 22.29 7.85 -10.88
C SER A 156 22.22 9.39 -10.85
N GLY A 157 21.94 10.00 -9.69
CA GLY A 157 21.87 11.46 -9.55
C GLY A 157 20.68 12.12 -10.24
N LYS A 158 19.65 11.34 -10.62
CA LYS A 158 18.42 11.83 -11.25
C LYS A 158 17.31 12.13 -10.24
N ALA A 159 17.48 11.71 -9.00
CA ALA A 159 16.58 12.02 -7.89
C ALA A 159 17.38 12.42 -6.64
N CYS A 160 16.78 13.26 -5.80
CA CYS A 160 17.37 13.69 -4.54
C CYS A 160 17.61 12.51 -3.60
N ALA A 161 18.83 12.39 -3.07
CA ALA A 161 19.23 11.33 -2.13
C ALA A 161 18.37 11.30 -0.86
N TYR A 162 17.97 12.48 -0.37
CA TYR A 162 17.15 12.60 0.83
C TYR A 162 15.65 12.42 0.54
N CYS A 163 15.06 13.26 -0.29
CA CYS A 163 13.59 13.31 -0.45
C CYS A 163 13.06 12.51 -1.64
N GLY A 164 13.92 11.94 -2.49
CA GLY A 164 13.51 11.23 -3.71
C GLY A 164 12.79 12.10 -4.74
N LYS A 165 12.87 13.43 -4.63
CA LYS A 165 12.35 14.37 -5.65
C LYS A 165 13.16 14.19 -6.93
N LEU A 166 12.49 14.07 -8.07
CA LEU A 166 13.16 14.04 -9.37
C LEU A 166 13.87 15.37 -9.60
N LEU A 167 15.14 15.30 -10.00
CA LEU A 167 15.95 16.47 -10.32
C LEU A 167 15.73 16.80 -11.79
N GLN A 168 15.28 18.01 -12.08
CA GLN A 168 15.21 18.49 -13.46
C GLN A 168 16.64 18.67 -13.97
N GLN A 169 16.99 17.97 -15.05
CA GLN A 169 18.19 18.29 -15.80
C GLN A 169 17.91 19.57 -16.57
N ASN A 170 18.23 20.71 -15.98
CA ASN A 170 18.29 21.95 -16.74
C ASN A 170 19.50 21.82 -17.67
N SER A 171 19.27 21.39 -18.90
CA SER A 171 20.19 21.56 -20.01
C SER A 171 20.30 23.06 -20.30
N SER A 172 21.11 23.75 -19.50
CA SER A 172 21.72 24.99 -19.96
C SER A 172 22.41 24.71 -21.29
N HIS A 173 22.21 25.55 -22.29
CA HIS A 173 22.72 25.45 -23.68
C HIS A 173 24.27 25.33 -23.81
N ALA A 174 24.99 25.17 -22.70
CA ALA A 174 26.44 25.01 -22.61
C ALA A 174 26.89 23.72 -21.88
N GLY A 175 25.99 22.76 -21.59
CA GLY A 175 26.38 21.43 -21.10
C GLY A 175 26.98 21.35 -19.68
N ILE A 176 27.14 22.46 -18.97
CA ILE A 176 27.66 22.49 -17.59
C ILE A 176 26.50 22.65 -16.62
N SER A 177 26.06 21.54 -16.03
CA SER A 177 25.21 21.57 -14.83
C SER A 177 26.05 22.09 -13.67
N VAL A 178 25.89 23.35 -13.29
CA VAL A 178 26.58 23.92 -12.12
C VAL A 178 25.98 23.29 -10.87
N LEU A 179 26.62 22.22 -10.39
CA LEU A 179 26.35 21.60 -9.10
C LEU A 179 26.68 22.63 -8.01
N LYS A 180 25.65 23.32 -7.49
CA LYS A 180 25.77 24.38 -6.48
C LYS A 180 26.20 23.86 -5.09
N GLY A 181 27.22 23.00 -5.03
CA GLY A 181 27.63 22.29 -3.81
C GLY A 181 26.54 21.37 -3.26
N LEU A 182 25.65 20.87 -4.14
CA LEU A 182 24.53 19.98 -3.80
C LEU A 182 24.81 18.52 -4.14
N ASP A 183 26.04 18.21 -4.52
CA ASP A 183 26.58 16.91 -4.87
C ASP A 183 27.33 16.30 -3.70
N CYS A 184 27.35 14.97 -3.67
CA CYS A 184 28.22 14.22 -2.80
C CYS A 184 29.63 14.20 -3.39
N ASN A 185 30.64 14.34 -2.53
CA ASN A 185 32.04 14.36 -2.98
C ASN A 185 32.61 12.97 -3.28
N ILE A 186 31.85 11.90 -2.98
CA ILE A 186 32.32 10.50 -3.04
C ILE A 186 31.53 9.68 -4.07
N CYS A 187 30.22 9.89 -4.19
CA CYS A 187 29.36 9.16 -5.12
C CYS A 187 28.52 10.10 -5.99
N SER A 188 27.85 9.53 -7.00
CA SER A 188 27.05 10.27 -7.98
C SER A 188 25.70 10.79 -7.46
N GLU A 189 25.45 10.71 -6.15
CA GLU A 189 24.19 11.14 -5.56
C GLU A 189 24.15 12.64 -5.33
N LEU A 190 22.93 13.20 -5.42
CA LEU A 190 22.67 14.63 -5.44
C LEU A 190 21.54 14.99 -4.49
N TRP A 191 21.55 16.21 -3.97
CA TRP A 191 20.45 16.79 -3.18
C TRP A 191 19.73 17.88 -3.98
N CYS A 192 18.41 17.98 -3.83
CA CYS A 192 17.64 19.02 -4.55
C CYS A 192 17.76 20.42 -3.93
N SER A 193 18.24 20.51 -2.69
CA SER A 193 18.35 21.76 -1.94
C SER A 193 19.40 21.65 -0.83
N GLN A 194 19.87 22.80 -0.35
CA GLN A 194 20.79 22.84 0.79
C GLN A 194 20.14 22.28 2.07
N SER A 195 18.82 22.40 2.21
CA SER A 195 18.07 21.84 3.34
C SER A 195 18.10 20.30 3.31
N CYS A 196 17.87 19.68 2.15
CA CYS A 196 18.02 18.23 1.97
C CYS A 196 19.46 17.78 2.24
N LYS A 197 20.45 18.49 1.70
CA LYS A 197 21.86 18.15 1.93
C LYS A 197 22.18 18.19 3.42
N ARG A 198 21.84 19.27 4.14
CA ARG A 198 22.08 19.38 5.59
C ARG A 198 21.38 18.30 6.40
N ALA A 199 20.14 17.94 6.05
CA ALA A 199 19.38 16.92 6.76
C ALA A 199 19.96 15.49 6.57
N ASP A 200 20.61 15.24 5.44
CA ASP A 200 21.02 13.88 5.03
C ASP A 200 22.52 13.63 5.13
N SER A 201 23.37 14.66 4.99
CA SER A 201 24.81 14.52 4.73
C SER A 201 25.52 13.60 5.72
N GLU A 202 25.22 13.73 7.01
CA GLU A 202 25.83 12.90 8.05
C GLU A 202 25.41 11.41 7.92
N LEU A 203 24.10 11.16 7.81
CA LEU A 203 23.57 9.81 7.66
C LEU A 203 23.96 9.16 6.33
N HIS A 204 23.91 9.92 5.23
CA HIS A 204 24.37 9.52 3.91
C HIS A 204 25.83 9.08 3.96
N ASN A 205 26.69 9.88 4.59
CA ASN A 205 28.10 9.55 4.73
C ASN A 205 28.30 8.24 5.49
N VAL A 206 27.60 8.04 6.60
CA VAL A 206 27.74 6.83 7.41
C VAL A 206 27.16 5.58 6.73
N LEU A 207 26.06 5.72 5.98
CA LEU A 207 25.38 4.60 5.32
C LEU A 207 26.03 4.18 4.01
N LYS A 208 26.59 5.13 3.24
CA LYS A 208 27.03 4.89 1.87
C LYS A 208 28.53 4.97 1.69
N HIS A 209 29.22 5.64 2.60
CA HIS A 209 30.66 5.84 2.50
C HIS A 209 31.35 5.23 3.70
N ASN A 210 32.34 4.39 3.44
CA ASN A 210 33.31 4.06 4.47
C ASN A 210 34.25 5.26 4.62
N VAL A 211 33.80 6.32 5.32
CA VAL A 211 34.59 7.53 5.56
C VAL A 211 35.78 7.15 6.45
N PHE A 212 36.87 6.72 5.82
CA PHE A 212 38.13 6.43 6.47
C PHE A 212 39.06 7.64 6.34
N ASN A 213 39.74 7.98 7.44
CA ASN A 213 40.93 8.82 7.38
C ASN A 213 42.13 7.92 7.07
N PRO A 214 42.68 7.92 5.84
CA PRO A 214 43.81 7.07 5.44
C PRO A 214 45.06 7.24 6.31
N ASN A 215 45.16 8.34 7.09
CA ASN A 215 46.29 8.63 7.96
C ASN A 215 46.11 8.17 9.42
N ALA A 216 44.97 7.58 9.79
CA ALA A 216 44.76 7.04 11.13
C ALA A 216 45.50 5.69 11.28
N ARG A 217 46.80 5.76 11.62
CA ARG A 217 47.61 4.59 11.99
C ARG A 217 46.90 3.81 13.12
N GLY A 218 46.38 2.61 12.81
CA GLY A 218 45.86 1.66 13.80
C GLY A 218 44.40 1.19 13.65
N SER A 219 43.65 1.58 12.62
CA SER A 219 42.19 1.34 12.54
C SER A 219 41.74 0.27 11.52
N SER A 220 42.48 -0.84 11.37
CA SER A 220 42.06 -1.97 10.50
C SER A 220 41.23 -3.05 11.20
N ASN A 221 41.14 -3.04 12.55
CA ASN A 221 40.52 -4.14 13.32
C ASN A 221 39.38 -3.72 14.26
N LYS A 222 38.92 -2.45 14.26
CA LYS A 222 37.80 -2.04 15.11
C LYS A 222 36.48 -2.26 14.37
N LYS A 223 35.61 -3.11 14.92
CA LYS A 223 34.24 -3.32 14.40
C LYS A 223 33.54 -1.96 14.29
N LYS A 224 32.87 -1.72 13.16
CA LYS A 224 32.16 -0.46 12.88
C LYS A 224 30.76 -0.51 13.48
N GLN A 225 30.25 0.63 13.95
CA GLN A 225 28.87 0.73 14.41
C GLN A 225 27.88 0.52 13.25
N ILE A 226 28.24 1.02 12.06
CA ILE A 226 27.50 0.86 10.82
C ILE A 226 28.50 0.45 9.72
N ASP A 227 28.20 -0.64 9.01
CA ASP A 227 28.96 -1.07 7.84
C ASP A 227 28.26 -0.62 6.55
N ALA A 228 28.87 0.36 5.86
CA ALA A 228 28.32 0.94 4.64
C ALA A 228 28.25 -0.06 3.48
N ASN A 229 29.20 -0.99 3.36
CA ASN A 229 29.16 -1.97 2.27
C ASN A 229 28.01 -2.95 2.47
N ALA A 230 27.85 -3.45 3.71
CA ALA A 230 26.72 -4.30 4.05
C ALA A 230 25.38 -3.57 3.87
N PHE A 231 25.32 -2.26 4.12
CA PHE A 231 24.11 -1.46 3.86
C PHE A 231 23.78 -1.41 2.37
N LEU A 232 24.76 -1.19 1.49
CA LEU A 232 24.55 -1.19 0.04
C LEU A 232 24.05 -2.57 -0.45
N GLU A 233 24.63 -3.66 0.05
CA GLU A 233 24.14 -5.02 -0.25
C GLU A 233 22.70 -5.27 0.26
N LEU A 234 22.37 -4.76 1.45
CA LEU A 234 21.01 -4.83 1.99
C LEU A 234 20.04 -4.01 1.15
N GLN A 235 20.47 -2.84 0.71
CA GLN A 235 19.68 -1.93 -0.12
C GLN A 235 19.36 -2.54 -1.48
N GLU A 236 20.34 -3.16 -2.15
CA GLU A 236 20.13 -3.90 -3.41
C GLU A 236 19.19 -5.09 -3.22
N TYR A 237 19.37 -5.84 -2.13
CA TYR A 237 18.48 -6.95 -1.80
C TYR A 237 17.04 -6.48 -1.55
N ALA A 238 16.86 -5.40 -0.78
CA ALA A 238 15.56 -4.82 -0.52
C ALA A 238 14.90 -4.35 -1.83
N GLU A 239 15.65 -3.75 -2.75
CA GLU A 239 15.13 -3.40 -4.08
C GLU A 239 14.71 -4.65 -4.87
N LYS A 240 15.56 -5.67 -4.94
CA LYS A 240 15.25 -6.91 -5.66
C LYS A 240 13.96 -7.57 -5.16
N GLU A 241 13.81 -7.66 -3.84
CA GLU A 241 12.63 -8.26 -3.19
C GLU A 241 11.46 -7.28 -3.01
N GLN A 242 11.60 -6.03 -3.50
CA GLN A 242 10.62 -4.94 -3.33
C GLN A 242 10.21 -4.72 -1.85
N TRP A 243 11.15 -4.90 -0.94
CA TRP A 243 10.90 -4.93 0.50
C TRP A 243 11.17 -3.57 1.16
N ASN A 244 10.19 -2.67 0.99
CA ASN A 244 10.24 -1.30 1.54
C ASN A 244 10.54 -1.25 3.05
N ALA A 245 9.91 -2.13 3.83
CA ALA A 245 10.06 -2.13 5.29
C ALA A 245 11.49 -2.45 5.72
N LEU A 246 12.17 -3.41 5.10
CA LEU A 246 13.58 -3.75 5.39
C LEU A 246 14.50 -2.54 5.15
N TYR A 247 14.35 -1.91 3.98
CA TYR A 247 15.11 -0.71 3.63
C TYR A 247 14.87 0.43 4.62
N ALA A 248 13.61 0.66 4.97
CA ALA A 248 13.22 1.71 5.90
C ALA A 248 13.77 1.49 7.32
N VAL A 249 13.65 0.27 7.88
CA VAL A 249 14.13 0.01 9.24
C VAL A 249 15.64 0.11 9.33
N ALA A 250 16.39 -0.21 8.27
CA ALA A 250 17.83 -0.01 8.24
C ALA A 250 18.19 1.49 8.33
N ILE A 251 17.50 2.35 7.58
CA ILE A 251 17.70 3.80 7.64
C ILE A 251 17.27 4.37 9.00
N VAL A 252 16.12 3.93 9.52
CA VAL A 252 15.62 4.36 10.85
C VAL A 252 16.61 3.98 11.93
N TYR A 253 17.10 2.74 11.95
CA TYR A 253 18.05 2.28 12.97
C TYR A 253 19.40 2.98 12.86
N ALA A 254 19.91 3.18 11.64
CA ALA A 254 21.11 3.99 11.42
C ALA A 254 20.93 5.43 11.94
N SER A 255 19.76 6.04 11.71
CA SER A 255 19.45 7.37 12.23
C SER A 255 19.36 7.40 13.76
N ILE A 256 18.87 6.33 14.40
CA ILE A 256 18.86 6.17 15.86
C ILE A 256 20.29 6.07 16.41
N LEU A 257 21.16 5.29 15.77
CA LEU A 257 22.56 5.14 16.19
C LEU A 257 23.37 6.42 15.99
N ASN A 258 23.04 7.21 14.97
CA ASN A 258 23.67 8.50 14.71
C ASN A 258 23.13 9.65 15.58
N ASP A 259 22.01 9.44 16.29
CA ASP A 259 21.44 10.44 17.19
C ASP A 259 22.20 10.49 18.52
N LYS A 260 23.07 11.49 18.65
CA LYS A 260 23.88 11.75 19.86
C LYS A 260 23.05 12.05 21.10
N THR A 261 21.80 12.49 20.96
CA THR A 261 20.91 12.77 22.10
C THR A 261 20.29 11.49 22.67
N GLY A 262 20.23 10.42 21.87
CA GLY A 262 19.56 9.16 22.22
C GLY A 262 18.03 9.26 22.31
N VAL A 263 17.44 10.41 21.97
CA VAL A 263 16.00 10.68 22.09
C VAL A 263 15.23 9.95 20.99
N LYS A 264 15.73 9.93 19.75
CA LYS A 264 15.06 9.28 18.61
C LYS A 264 14.74 7.81 18.86
N GLY A 265 15.70 7.08 19.42
CA GLY A 265 15.51 5.65 19.76
C GLY A 265 14.45 5.43 20.83
N LYS A 266 14.42 6.29 21.86
CA LYS A 266 13.41 6.24 22.92
C LYS A 266 12.01 6.57 22.37
N GLN A 267 11.91 7.60 21.53
CA GLN A 267 10.68 8.01 20.88
C GLN A 267 10.14 6.96 19.92
N PHE A 268 10.99 6.35 19.09
CA PHE A 268 10.59 5.27 18.19
C PHE A 268 10.06 4.05 18.94
N ARG A 269 10.72 3.64 20.04
CA ARG A 269 10.24 2.55 20.89
C ARG A 269 8.93 2.86 21.62
N ALA A 270 8.63 4.15 21.83
CA ALA A 270 7.40 4.59 22.47
C ALA A 270 6.18 4.65 21.53
N MET A 271 6.39 4.59 20.21
CA MET A 271 5.31 4.56 19.21
C MET A 271 4.42 3.32 19.35
N ALA A 272 3.33 3.27 18.58
CA ALA A 272 2.54 2.06 18.49
C ALA A 272 3.40 0.95 17.87
N ARG A 273 3.57 -0.17 18.58
CA ARG A 273 4.54 -1.22 18.23
C ARG A 273 3.91 -2.59 18.34
N VAL A 274 4.14 -3.40 17.31
CA VAL A 274 3.67 -4.79 17.22
C VAL A 274 4.69 -5.58 16.39
N SER A 275 4.80 -6.88 16.60
CA SER A 275 5.68 -7.72 15.76
C SER A 275 5.12 -7.82 14.35
N GLN A 276 5.99 -7.75 13.35
CA GLN A 276 5.60 -7.96 11.96
C GLN A 276 5.00 -9.37 11.73
N ALA A 277 5.42 -10.38 12.49
CA ALA A 277 4.85 -11.72 12.43
C ALA A 277 3.38 -11.74 12.86
N THR A 278 3.03 -11.01 13.94
CA THR A 278 1.64 -10.85 14.39
C THR A 278 0.79 -10.19 13.31
N ARG A 279 1.29 -9.14 12.66
CA ARG A 279 0.58 -8.47 11.55
C ARG A 279 0.31 -9.44 10.40
N TYR A 280 1.29 -10.29 10.07
CA TYR A 280 1.17 -11.27 8.99
C TYR A 280 0.09 -12.32 9.26
N LYS A 281 -0.14 -12.71 10.52
CA LYS A 281 -1.28 -13.60 10.88
C LYS A 281 -2.62 -13.01 10.44
N ALA A 282 -2.79 -11.68 10.51
CA ALA A 282 -4.02 -11.04 10.07
C ALA A 282 -4.21 -11.05 8.56
N ILE A 283 -3.12 -10.92 7.80
CA ILE A 283 -3.09 -11.08 6.34
C ILE A 283 -3.63 -12.48 5.99
N ASN A 284 -3.09 -13.53 6.62
CA ASN A 284 -3.48 -14.93 6.40
C ASN A 284 -4.91 -15.24 6.87
N SER A 285 -5.36 -14.60 7.95
CA SER A 285 -6.71 -14.76 8.49
C SER A 285 -7.76 -13.93 7.73
N SER A 286 -7.33 -13.01 6.86
CA SER A 286 -8.22 -12.46 5.86
C SER A 286 -8.46 -13.52 4.83
N ALA A 287 -9.73 -13.81 4.59
CA ALA A 287 -10.25 -14.10 3.27
C ALA A 287 -9.45 -13.41 2.14
N GLY A 288 -8.33 -13.99 1.69
CA GLY A 288 -7.58 -13.62 0.50
C GLY A 288 -6.92 -12.25 0.52
N SER A 289 -5.97 -11.97 1.43
CA SER A 289 -5.22 -10.70 1.35
C SER A 289 -4.66 -10.48 -0.06
N PHE A 290 -5.04 -9.35 -0.66
CA PHE A 290 -5.02 -9.07 -2.10
C PHE A 290 -3.65 -8.55 -2.59
N ASP A 291 -2.70 -8.33 -1.68
CA ASP A 291 -1.61 -7.34 -1.87
C ASP A 291 -0.20 -7.93 -1.97
N THR A 292 -0.02 -9.25 -1.99
CA THR A 292 1.27 -9.84 -2.35
C THR A 292 1.32 -10.10 -3.85
N PHE A 293 2.27 -9.46 -4.53
CA PHE A 293 2.59 -9.67 -5.95
C PHE A 293 2.98 -11.13 -6.29
N ASN A 294 3.07 -12.04 -5.30
CA ASN A 294 3.52 -13.42 -5.45
C ASN A 294 2.48 -14.51 -5.09
N GLY A 295 1.19 -14.24 -5.30
CA GLY A 295 0.13 -15.27 -5.13
C GLY A 295 -0.32 -15.44 -3.68
N GLY A 296 -1.56 -15.88 -3.50
CA GLY A 296 -2.35 -15.69 -2.28
C GLY A 296 -1.66 -16.05 -0.96
N ALA A 297 -1.97 -15.26 0.07
CA ALA A 297 -1.48 -15.32 1.46
C ALA A 297 -1.64 -16.66 2.21
N LEU A 298 -2.15 -17.71 1.56
CA LEU A 298 -2.60 -18.93 2.26
C LEU A 298 -1.55 -20.04 2.31
N PHE A 299 -0.39 -19.90 1.65
CA PHE A 299 0.61 -20.99 1.53
C PHE A 299 2.07 -20.55 1.64
N VAL A 300 2.34 -19.38 2.21
CA VAL A 300 3.68 -18.73 2.14
C VAL A 300 4.26 -18.47 3.54
N GLN A 301 3.78 -19.12 4.61
CA GLN A 301 4.32 -18.82 5.95
C GLN A 301 5.80 -19.21 6.08
N GLU A 302 6.19 -20.42 5.66
CA GLU A 302 7.58 -20.86 5.67
C GLU A 302 8.47 -20.00 4.75
N GLN A 303 8.01 -19.70 3.53
CA GLN A 303 8.73 -18.82 2.60
C GLN A 303 8.90 -17.40 3.16
N GLN A 304 7.88 -16.88 3.85
CA GLN A 304 7.93 -15.57 4.47
C GLN A 304 8.89 -15.54 5.67
N GLU A 305 8.93 -16.60 6.47
CA GLU A 305 9.89 -16.75 7.57
C GLU A 305 11.32 -16.85 7.05
N VAL A 306 11.56 -17.58 5.95
CA VAL A 306 12.88 -17.61 5.28
C VAL A 306 13.29 -16.20 4.83
N LEU A 307 12.38 -15.46 4.17
CA LEU A 307 12.62 -14.08 3.75
C LEU A 307 12.95 -13.18 4.96
N TRP A 308 12.25 -13.32 6.08
CA TRP A 308 12.55 -12.58 7.31
C TRP A 308 13.92 -12.90 7.89
N ASN A 309 14.30 -14.17 7.93
CA ASN A 309 15.62 -14.60 8.40
C ASN A 309 16.74 -14.08 7.50
N GLU A 310 16.58 -14.16 6.18
CA GLU A 310 17.55 -13.59 5.24
C GLU A 310 17.69 -12.07 5.41
N GLY A 311 16.58 -11.36 5.52
CA GLY A 311 16.55 -9.92 5.79
C GLY A 311 17.25 -9.57 7.10
N TYR A 312 16.98 -10.32 8.18
CA TYR A 312 17.63 -10.14 9.48
C TYR A 312 19.14 -10.38 9.39
N ASN A 313 19.58 -11.46 8.73
CA ASN A 313 20.98 -11.79 8.54
C ASN A 313 21.75 -10.70 7.77
N LYS A 314 21.10 -10.04 6.81
CA LYS A 314 21.66 -8.87 6.14
C LYS A 314 21.66 -7.65 7.07
N PHE A 315 20.59 -7.43 7.81
CA PHE A 315 20.45 -6.30 8.74
C PHE A 315 21.54 -6.29 9.82
N VAL A 316 21.81 -7.43 10.47
CA VAL A 316 22.85 -7.52 11.51
C VAL A 316 24.26 -7.33 10.97
N LYS A 317 24.51 -7.62 9.69
CA LYS A 317 25.79 -7.30 9.03
C LYS A 317 25.98 -5.79 8.87
N VAL A 318 24.90 -5.03 8.68
CA VAL A 318 24.97 -3.56 8.67
C VAL A 318 25.29 -3.02 10.06
N PHE A 319 24.80 -3.68 11.12
CA PHE A 319 24.93 -3.21 12.51
C PHE A 319 25.63 -4.23 13.42
N PRO A 320 26.90 -4.58 13.17
CA PRO A 320 27.55 -5.72 13.81
C PRO A 320 27.75 -5.53 15.32
N ILE A 321 28.00 -4.30 15.80
CA ILE A 321 28.11 -4.01 17.24
C ILE A 321 26.76 -4.23 17.94
N SER A 322 25.67 -3.72 17.37
CA SER A 322 24.33 -3.89 17.95
C SER A 322 23.91 -5.37 18.01
N ALA A 323 24.31 -6.16 17.02
CA ALA A 323 24.05 -7.60 17.02
C ALA A 323 24.87 -8.33 18.09
N GLU A 324 26.16 -7.99 18.22
CA GLU A 324 27.06 -8.61 19.22
C GLU A 324 26.67 -8.27 20.67
N ASN A 325 26.23 -7.03 20.92
CA ASN A 325 25.75 -6.61 22.23
C ASN A 325 24.39 -7.19 22.62
N GLY A 326 23.68 -7.83 21.67
CA GLY A 326 22.31 -8.31 21.87
C GLY A 326 21.24 -7.21 21.82
N ASP A 327 21.61 -5.98 21.47
CA ASP A 327 20.68 -4.85 21.30
C ASP A 327 19.72 -5.08 20.11
N MET A 328 20.13 -5.90 19.14
CA MET A 328 19.36 -6.21 17.93
C MET A 328 19.10 -7.71 17.79
N SER A 329 18.11 -8.22 18.52
CA SER A 329 17.60 -9.57 18.35
C SER A 329 16.67 -9.69 17.12
N PHE A 330 16.40 -10.92 16.68
CA PHE A 330 15.41 -11.16 15.64
C PHE A 330 14.03 -10.60 16.02
N ASP A 331 13.63 -10.75 17.29
CA ASP A 331 12.38 -10.20 17.79
C ASP A 331 12.34 -8.68 17.71
N GLU A 332 13.42 -7.99 18.12
CA GLU A 332 13.53 -6.54 18.02
C GLU A 332 13.41 -6.09 16.56
N PHE A 333 14.11 -6.76 15.64
CA PHE A 333 14.03 -6.51 14.21
C PHE A 333 12.59 -6.67 13.67
N MET A 334 11.89 -7.74 14.05
CA MET A 334 10.49 -7.97 13.66
C MET A 334 9.56 -6.91 14.20
N TYR A 335 9.78 -6.45 15.43
CA TYR A 335 9.02 -5.34 15.99
C TYR A 335 9.34 -4.00 15.33
N MET A 336 10.60 -3.71 14.99
CA MET A 336 10.97 -2.48 14.27
C MET A 336 10.22 -2.40 12.93
N MET A 337 10.14 -3.52 12.20
CA MET A 337 9.36 -3.60 10.95
C MET A 337 7.87 -3.36 11.19
N GLY A 338 7.30 -3.98 12.23
CA GLY A 338 5.89 -3.79 12.55
C GLY A 338 5.58 -2.35 12.98
N THR A 339 6.44 -1.73 13.80
CA THR A 339 6.36 -0.31 14.19
C THR A 339 6.43 0.59 12.95
N TYR A 340 7.41 0.41 12.07
CA TYR A 340 7.49 1.20 10.84
C TYR A 340 6.21 1.07 10.01
N ASN A 341 5.73 -0.15 9.80
CA ASN A 341 4.58 -0.40 8.93
C ASN A 341 3.26 0.18 9.45
N ILE A 342 3.07 0.36 10.76
CA ILE A 342 1.81 0.87 11.32
C ILE A 342 1.84 2.38 11.62
N ASN A 343 3.03 3.00 11.62
CA ASN A 343 3.20 4.44 11.92
C ASN A 343 3.66 5.29 10.73
N ASN A 344 4.22 4.70 9.66
CA ASN A 344 4.72 5.50 8.54
C ASN A 344 3.59 6.18 7.75
N LEU A 345 3.87 7.39 7.29
CA LEU A 345 3.06 8.16 6.34
C LEU A 345 3.98 8.56 5.19
N ASP A 346 3.69 8.08 3.99
CA ASP A 346 4.51 8.28 2.78
C ASP A 346 5.99 7.94 2.95
N SER A 347 6.31 6.82 3.63
CA SER A 347 7.68 6.41 3.97
C SER A 347 8.41 7.32 4.98
N CYS A 348 7.70 8.26 5.60
CA CYS A 348 8.23 9.07 6.69
C CYS A 348 7.57 8.71 8.01
N ILE A 349 8.23 9.00 9.13
CA ILE A 349 7.66 8.88 10.48
C ILE A 349 7.63 10.26 11.12
N TYR A 350 6.51 10.59 11.74
CA TYR A 350 6.23 11.86 12.40
C TYR A 350 5.80 11.61 13.84
N LEU A 351 6.34 12.35 14.80
CA LEU A 351 6.20 12.01 16.21
C LEU A 351 4.78 12.32 16.73
N THR A 352 4.30 13.53 16.48
CA THR A 352 2.99 14.03 16.94
C THR A 352 1.89 13.46 16.06
N GLN A 353 2.04 13.48 14.74
CA GLN A 353 1.03 12.99 13.80
C GLN A 353 0.70 11.50 13.99
N SER A 354 1.65 10.64 14.38
CA SER A 354 1.36 9.23 14.65
C SER A 354 0.38 9.00 15.82
N HIS A 355 0.02 10.02 16.59
CA HIS A 355 -1.02 9.95 17.63
C HIS A 355 -2.45 10.24 17.10
N LEU A 356 -2.61 10.58 15.81
CA LEU A 356 -3.92 10.73 15.20
C LEU A 356 -4.55 9.36 14.94
N ASN A 357 -5.60 9.05 15.69
CA ASN A 357 -6.34 7.81 15.52
C ASN A 357 -7.24 7.83 14.27
N HIS A 358 -7.59 6.63 13.81
CA HIS A 358 -8.47 6.46 12.66
C HIS A 358 -9.92 6.89 12.91
N ASN A 359 -10.56 7.58 11.97
CA ASN A 359 -12.01 7.64 11.84
C ASN A 359 -12.37 7.64 10.35
N CYS A 360 -13.38 6.88 9.92
CA CYS A 360 -13.80 6.89 8.52
C CYS A 360 -14.45 8.21 8.09
N ASN A 361 -14.86 9.05 9.05
CA ASN A 361 -15.23 10.44 8.86
C ASN A 361 -14.33 11.32 9.75
N PRO A 362 -13.09 11.59 9.33
CA PRO A 362 -12.11 12.29 10.17
C PRO A 362 -12.49 13.76 10.36
N ASN A 363 -11.92 14.39 11.39
CA ASN A 363 -12.04 15.83 11.63
C ASN A 363 -10.77 16.61 11.30
N THR A 364 -9.70 15.93 10.87
CA THR A 364 -8.47 16.54 10.38
C THR A 364 -8.16 16.12 8.95
N SER A 365 -7.47 16.98 8.22
CA SER A 365 -6.76 16.70 6.97
C SER A 365 -5.26 16.74 7.26
N VAL A 366 -4.51 15.77 6.74
CA VAL A 366 -3.05 15.73 6.85
C VAL A 366 -2.48 15.98 5.47
N GLU A 367 -1.80 17.11 5.31
CA GLU A 367 -1.19 17.52 4.05
C GLU A 367 0.33 17.37 4.15
N THR A 368 0.90 16.50 3.32
CA THR A 368 2.34 16.34 3.19
C THR A 368 2.87 17.21 2.06
N SER A 369 4.05 17.81 2.22
CA SER A 369 4.66 18.57 1.11
C SER A 369 5.04 17.65 -0.06
N LEU A 370 4.32 17.79 -1.18
CA LEU A 370 4.57 17.03 -2.41
C LEU A 370 5.84 17.51 -3.14
N THR A 371 6.22 18.77 -2.96
CA THR A 371 7.28 19.44 -3.72
C THR A 371 8.60 19.49 -2.98
N ASN A 372 8.60 19.47 -1.65
CA ASN A 372 9.79 19.48 -0.82
C ASN A 372 9.52 18.77 0.51
N ARG A 373 9.87 17.49 0.58
CA ARG A 373 9.61 16.66 1.78
C ARG A 373 10.25 17.23 3.05
N VAL A 374 11.31 18.04 2.97
CA VAL A 374 11.90 18.66 4.18
C VAL A 374 10.90 19.54 4.93
N ASP A 375 9.89 20.07 4.24
CA ASP A 375 8.89 20.96 4.84
C ASP A 375 7.90 20.22 5.76
N GLY A 376 7.99 18.89 5.84
CA GLY A 376 7.18 18.11 6.77
C GLY A 376 5.74 17.92 6.31
N LEU A 377 4.85 17.96 7.30
CA LEU A 377 3.40 17.90 7.12
C LEU A 377 2.70 19.05 7.84
N LYS A 378 1.45 19.29 7.45
CA LYS A 378 0.51 20.17 8.12
C LYS A 378 -0.74 19.38 8.49
N VAL A 379 -1.23 19.57 9.70
CA VAL A 379 -2.52 19.02 10.14
C VAL A 379 -3.52 20.16 10.23
N ILE A 380 -4.58 20.08 9.43
CA ILE A 380 -5.58 21.13 9.26
C ILE A 380 -6.94 20.60 9.73
N ALA A 381 -7.73 21.44 10.39
CA ALA A 381 -9.09 21.08 10.79
C ALA A 381 -10.02 20.96 9.56
N ALA A 382 -10.56 19.77 9.29
CA ALA A 382 -11.49 19.54 8.18
C ALA A 382 -12.91 20.07 8.48
N ARG A 383 -13.22 20.26 9.76
CA ARG A 383 -14.47 20.85 10.28
C ARG A 383 -14.18 21.54 11.62
N GLU A 384 -15.17 22.24 12.17
CA GLU A 384 -15.10 22.75 13.55
C GLU A 384 -14.83 21.59 14.53
N ILE A 385 -13.89 21.81 15.46
CA ILE A 385 -13.46 20.85 16.48
C ILE A 385 -13.66 21.48 17.86
N ARG A 386 -14.34 20.76 18.75
CA ARG A 386 -14.60 21.25 20.12
C ARG A 386 -13.38 21.02 21.02
N SER A 387 -13.25 21.84 22.07
CA SER A 387 -12.32 21.54 23.16
C SER A 387 -12.65 20.15 23.74
N GLY A 388 -11.63 19.34 23.98
CA GLY A 388 -11.75 17.96 24.46
C GLY A 388 -12.12 16.93 23.38
N GLU A 389 -12.30 17.33 22.11
CA GLU A 389 -12.58 16.39 21.02
C GLU A 389 -11.30 15.68 20.54
N GLU A 390 -11.40 14.38 20.25
CA GLU A 390 -10.30 13.60 19.67
C GLU A 390 -10.04 14.04 18.22
N LEU A 391 -8.79 14.37 17.91
CA LEU A 391 -8.31 14.62 16.55
C LEU A 391 -8.08 13.27 15.86
N THR A 392 -8.70 13.12 14.69
CA THR A 392 -8.70 11.86 13.93
C THR A 392 -8.39 12.11 12.47
N THR A 393 -7.69 11.15 11.86
CA THR A 393 -7.42 11.08 10.42
C THR A 393 -8.03 9.79 9.85
N THR A 394 -8.02 9.61 8.54
CA THR A 394 -8.40 8.32 7.92
C THR A 394 -7.15 7.56 7.49
N TYR A 395 -7.14 6.25 7.72
CA TYR A 395 -6.02 5.36 7.35
C TYR A 395 -6.29 4.63 6.04
N VAL A 396 -7.56 4.64 5.62
CA VAL A 396 -8.09 3.95 4.45
C VAL A 396 -8.89 4.95 3.63
N ASN A 397 -9.16 4.62 2.36
CA ASN A 397 -9.96 5.48 1.51
C ASN A 397 -11.42 5.55 2.03
N PRO A 398 -11.94 6.74 2.40
CA PRO A 398 -13.32 6.89 2.89
C PRO A 398 -14.39 6.49 1.86
N ALA A 399 -14.06 6.52 0.56
CA ALA A 399 -14.94 6.14 -0.54
C ALA A 399 -15.11 4.62 -0.67
N HIS A 400 -14.24 3.82 -0.07
CA HIS A 400 -14.41 2.36 -0.05
C HIS A 400 -15.66 1.96 0.73
N THR A 401 -16.23 0.80 0.39
CA THR A 401 -17.36 0.21 1.13
C THR A 401 -16.97 -0.08 2.58
N VAL A 402 -17.96 -0.19 3.48
CA VAL A 402 -17.68 -0.49 4.89
C VAL A 402 -16.93 -1.82 5.08
N GLN A 403 -17.19 -2.83 4.24
CA GLN A 403 -16.46 -4.10 4.23
C GLN A 403 -14.98 -3.90 3.88
N GLN A 404 -14.70 -3.19 2.79
CA GLN A 404 -13.33 -2.90 2.35
C GLN A 404 -12.56 -2.12 3.42
N ARG A 405 -13.16 -1.04 3.96
CA ARG A 405 -12.52 -0.26 5.04
C ARG A 405 -12.24 -1.10 6.27
N GLN A 406 -13.21 -1.88 6.75
CA GLN A 406 -13.01 -2.76 7.92
C GLN A 406 -11.98 -3.86 7.66
N ARG A 407 -11.91 -4.38 6.42
CA ARG A 407 -10.93 -5.38 6.00
C ARG A 407 -9.52 -4.80 5.99
N GLU A 408 -9.30 -3.67 5.31
CA GLU A 408 -8.02 -2.97 5.27
C GLU A 408 -7.53 -2.60 6.68
N LEU A 409 -8.41 -2.02 7.51
CA LEU A 409 -8.07 -1.66 8.88
C LEU A 409 -7.67 -2.87 9.73
N ARG A 410 -8.38 -4.00 9.57
CA ARG A 410 -8.07 -5.23 10.30
C ARG A 410 -6.73 -5.81 9.86
N VAL A 411 -6.42 -5.79 8.58
CA VAL A 411 -5.19 -6.37 8.04
C VAL A 411 -3.98 -5.51 8.39
N ASN A 412 -4.07 -4.21 8.12
CA ASN A 412 -2.91 -3.32 8.17
C ASN A 412 -2.67 -2.72 9.56
N TRP A 413 -3.74 -2.54 10.35
CA TRP A 413 -3.71 -1.94 11.70
C TRP A 413 -4.33 -2.81 12.81
N GLY A 414 -4.86 -3.99 12.47
CA GLY A 414 -5.25 -4.99 13.47
C GLY A 414 -6.57 -4.75 14.18
N PHE A 415 -7.40 -3.79 13.77
CA PHE A 415 -8.70 -3.51 14.41
C PHE A 415 -9.85 -3.38 13.40
N ILE A 416 -11.08 -3.51 13.90
CA ILE A 416 -12.30 -3.29 13.11
C ILE A 416 -12.91 -1.96 13.53
N CYS A 417 -13.07 -1.04 12.59
CA CYS A 417 -13.66 0.27 12.88
C CYS A 417 -15.17 0.17 13.14
N GLY A 418 -15.59 0.76 14.27
CA GLY A 418 -16.99 0.90 14.68
C GLY A 418 -17.46 2.36 14.77
N CYS A 419 -16.86 3.27 13.99
CA CYS A 419 -17.27 4.69 13.96
C CYS A 419 -18.70 4.87 13.42
N GLN A 420 -19.27 6.06 13.59
CA GLN A 420 -20.64 6.35 13.17
C GLN A 420 -20.86 6.09 11.67
N LYS A 421 -19.94 6.51 10.80
CA LYS A 421 -20.02 6.23 9.36
C LYS A 421 -20.10 4.73 9.06
N CYS A 422 -19.34 3.89 9.77
CA CYS A 422 -19.42 2.44 9.60
C CYS A 422 -20.78 1.88 10.01
N LYS A 423 -21.36 2.38 11.10
CA LYS A 423 -22.71 1.99 11.56
C LYS A 423 -23.77 2.37 10.53
N ASP A 424 -23.71 3.60 10.03
CA ASP A 424 -24.66 4.12 9.05
C ASP A 424 -24.57 3.36 7.72
N ASP A 425 -23.35 3.14 7.20
CA ASP A 425 -23.11 2.38 5.97
C ASP A 425 -23.64 0.93 6.08
N LEU A 426 -23.44 0.27 7.22
CA LEU A 426 -23.96 -1.08 7.47
C LEU A 426 -25.49 -1.11 7.50
N GLN A 427 -26.13 -0.12 8.13
CA GLN A 427 -27.60 -0.01 8.15
C GLN A 427 -28.17 0.20 6.74
N ILE A 428 -27.54 1.06 5.92
CA ILE A 428 -27.95 1.28 4.53
C ILE A 428 -27.87 -0.02 3.72
N GLN A 429 -26.80 -0.80 3.90
CA GLN A 429 -26.65 -2.09 3.22
C GLN A 429 -27.66 -3.13 3.67
N GLN A 430 -27.99 -3.20 4.96
CA GLN A 430 -29.04 -4.09 5.47
C GLN A 430 -30.39 -3.74 4.85
N ARG A 431 -30.75 -2.45 4.81
CA ARG A 431 -32.00 -1.96 4.19
C ARG A 431 -32.10 -2.37 2.71
N ARG A 432 -31.00 -2.23 1.94
CA ARG A 432 -30.92 -2.66 0.53
C ARG A 432 -31.14 -4.16 0.34
N LYS A 433 -30.59 -4.99 1.24
CA LYS A 433 -30.77 -6.45 1.20
C LYS A 433 -32.23 -6.84 1.48
N SER A 434 -32.86 -6.22 2.49
CA SER A 434 -34.29 -6.43 2.77
C SER A 434 -35.21 -5.95 1.64
N SER A 435 -34.89 -4.85 0.95
CA SER A 435 -35.68 -4.40 -0.20
C SER A 435 -35.52 -5.27 -1.45
N SER A 436 -34.38 -5.96 -1.62
CA SER A 436 -34.19 -6.93 -2.70
C SER A 436 -34.86 -8.29 -2.46
N GLY A 437 -35.29 -8.57 -1.22
CA GLY A 437 -36.08 -9.74 -0.86
C GLY A 437 -37.59 -9.54 -1.02
N ALA A 438 -38.05 -8.28 -1.12
CA ALA A 438 -39.38 -7.98 -1.62
C ALA A 438 -39.33 -8.02 -3.15
N SER A 439 -39.67 -9.17 -3.73
CA SER A 439 -40.15 -9.21 -5.12
C SER A 439 -41.27 -8.18 -5.22
N LYS A 440 -40.98 -6.99 -5.75
CA LYS A 440 -42.06 -6.16 -6.29
C LYS A 440 -42.65 -7.02 -7.39
N ASP A 441 -43.88 -7.49 -7.14
CA ASP A 441 -44.60 -8.33 -8.09
C ASP A 441 -44.46 -7.73 -9.48
N LYS A 442 -44.15 -8.57 -10.47
CA LYS A 442 -44.07 -8.14 -11.87
C LYS A 442 -45.34 -7.38 -12.30
N ALA A 443 -46.47 -7.62 -11.61
CA ALA A 443 -47.71 -6.85 -11.73
C ALA A 443 -47.55 -5.38 -11.32
N SER A 444 -46.95 -5.07 -10.17
CA SER A 444 -46.73 -3.69 -9.70
C SER A 444 -45.80 -2.88 -10.61
N ILE A 445 -44.80 -3.53 -11.24
CA ILE A 445 -43.92 -2.87 -12.21
C ILE A 445 -44.67 -2.63 -13.54
N ARG A 446 -45.53 -3.56 -13.98
CA ARG A 446 -46.37 -3.36 -15.16
C ARG A 446 -47.41 -2.26 -14.96
N ASP A 447 -48.04 -2.18 -13.78
CA ASP A 447 -49.01 -1.13 -13.48
C ASP A 447 -48.35 0.25 -13.45
N MET A 448 -47.14 0.37 -12.87
CA MET A 448 -46.37 1.62 -12.93
C MET A 448 -46.00 2.02 -14.36
N LEU A 449 -45.64 1.06 -15.21
CA LEU A 449 -45.32 1.30 -16.63
C LEU A 449 -46.57 1.64 -17.46
N ALA A 450 -47.73 1.06 -17.14
CA ALA A 450 -49.00 1.36 -17.78
C ALA A 450 -49.49 2.78 -17.43
N ASN A 451 -49.43 3.14 -16.14
CA ASN A 451 -49.81 4.47 -15.67
C ASN A 451 -48.89 5.57 -16.25
N ALA A 452 -47.59 5.30 -16.36
CA ALA A 452 -46.65 6.21 -17.02
C ALA A 452 -46.93 6.36 -18.54
N LYS A 453 -47.56 5.36 -19.16
CA LYS A 453 -47.95 5.40 -20.58
C LYS A 453 -49.23 6.22 -20.79
N GLU A 454 -50.15 6.22 -19.82
CA GLU A 454 -51.35 7.06 -19.83
C GLU A 454 -51.04 8.56 -19.59
N GLU A 455 -50.03 8.88 -18.77
CA GLU A 455 -49.68 10.28 -18.48
C GLU A 455 -48.87 10.98 -19.58
N VAL A 456 -48.16 10.23 -20.44
CA VAL A 456 -47.19 10.82 -21.39
C VAL A 456 -47.70 10.89 -22.83
N GLY A 457 -48.79 10.18 -23.18
CA GLY A 457 -49.31 10.12 -24.54
C GLY A 457 -48.36 9.40 -25.50
N ASP A 458 -48.89 8.96 -26.65
CA ASP A 458 -48.27 7.98 -27.57
C ASP A 458 -47.11 8.55 -28.43
N GLY A 459 -46.20 9.31 -27.83
CA GLY A 459 -45.21 10.13 -28.53
C GLY A 459 -43.74 9.71 -28.37
N ILE A 460 -43.43 8.60 -27.72
CA ILE A 460 -42.04 8.09 -27.64
C ILE A 460 -42.03 6.61 -27.99
N ASP A 461 -41.85 6.34 -29.27
CA ASP A 461 -41.58 4.99 -29.78
C ASP A 461 -40.12 4.62 -29.45
N LEU A 462 -39.94 3.94 -28.32
CA LEU A 462 -38.71 3.20 -28.04
C LEU A 462 -38.87 1.83 -28.70
N GLU A 463 -38.56 1.75 -29.99
CA GLU A 463 -38.45 0.47 -30.69
C GLU A 463 -37.50 -0.46 -29.91
N ILE A 464 -38.05 -1.54 -29.38
CA ILE A 464 -37.29 -2.67 -28.87
C ILE A 464 -36.92 -3.50 -30.12
N PRO A 465 -35.64 -3.62 -30.51
CA PRO A 465 -35.28 -4.40 -31.68
C PRO A 465 -35.67 -5.86 -31.48
N THR A 466 -36.53 -6.40 -32.35
CA THR A 466 -37.01 -7.78 -32.28
C THR A 466 -36.07 -8.80 -32.95
N ASP A 467 -34.96 -8.39 -33.55
CA ASP A 467 -34.00 -9.31 -34.14
C ASP A 467 -32.70 -9.39 -33.34
N TYR A 468 -32.60 -10.49 -32.58
CA TYR A 468 -31.38 -10.94 -31.91
C TYR A 468 -30.52 -11.73 -32.90
N ASN A 469 -29.78 -11.04 -33.77
CA ASN A 469 -28.67 -11.65 -34.51
C ASN A 469 -27.35 -11.39 -33.78
N GLY A 470 -27.11 -12.16 -32.71
CA GLY A 470 -25.79 -12.68 -32.29
C GLY A 470 -24.56 -11.77 -32.08
N GLU A 471 -24.58 -10.47 -32.38
CA GLU A 471 -23.40 -9.62 -32.29
C GLU A 471 -23.47 -8.64 -31.10
N ARG A 472 -22.50 -8.81 -30.19
CA ARG A 472 -22.25 -7.91 -29.05
C ARG A 472 -21.93 -6.51 -29.58
N ARG A 473 -22.68 -5.49 -29.13
CA ARG A 473 -22.29 -4.08 -29.31
C ARG A 473 -20.86 -3.87 -28.79
N LYS A 474 -19.95 -3.46 -29.68
CA LYS A 474 -18.57 -3.11 -29.34
C LYS A 474 -18.56 -1.84 -28.51
N SER A 475 -17.95 -1.88 -27.33
CA SER A 475 -17.63 -0.69 -26.55
C SER A 475 -16.58 0.13 -27.30
N VAL A 476 -16.79 1.44 -27.41
CA VAL A 476 -15.81 2.37 -27.98
C VAL A 476 -14.56 2.40 -27.08
N ARG A 477 -13.52 1.68 -27.48
CA ARG A 477 -12.13 1.82 -27.02
C ARG A 477 -11.22 1.59 -28.23
N PHE A 478 -10.43 2.62 -28.54
CA PHE A 478 -9.20 2.64 -29.33
C PHE A 478 -9.11 1.69 -30.55
N ASP A 479 -9.16 2.28 -31.75
CA ASP A 479 -8.74 1.63 -33.00
C ASP A 479 -7.24 1.25 -32.91
N GLU A 480 -6.95 -0.04 -32.73
CA GLU A 480 -5.60 -0.61 -32.86
C GLU A 480 -5.31 -1.01 -34.32
N LYS A 481 -5.20 -0.01 -35.21
CA LYS A 481 -4.56 -0.20 -36.51
C LYS A 481 -3.51 0.88 -36.73
N VAL A 482 -2.25 0.50 -36.52
CA VAL A 482 -1.10 1.28 -37.01
C VAL A 482 -0.75 0.75 -38.39
N ILE A 483 -0.92 1.59 -39.42
CA ILE A 483 -0.39 1.34 -40.74
C ILE A 483 1.09 1.74 -40.70
N ALA A 484 1.98 0.76 -40.81
CA ALA A 484 3.38 1.02 -41.07
C ALA A 484 3.57 1.21 -42.58
N VAL A 485 4.06 2.39 -42.99
CA VAL A 485 4.62 2.59 -44.33
C VAL A 485 6.12 2.41 -44.21
N SER A 486 6.68 1.44 -44.93
CA SER A 486 8.14 1.29 -45.07
C SER A 486 8.55 1.51 -46.52
N LYS A 487 9.24 2.65 -46.71
CA LYS A 487 10.06 3.16 -47.82
C LYS A 487 9.58 3.01 -49.25
#